data_AF-A0A3R6DLK6-F1
#
_entry.id   AF-A0A3R6DLK6-F1
#
_cell.length_a   1.000
_cell.length_b   1.000
_cell.length_c   1.000
_cell.angle_alpha   90.00
_cell.angle_beta   90.00
_cell.angle_gamma   90.00
#
_symmetry.space_group_name_H-M   'P 1'
#
loop_
_entity.id
_entity.type
_entity.pdbx_description
1 polymer ?
#
loop_
_entity_poly.entity_id
_entity_poly.type
_entity_poly.pdbx_seq_one_letter_code
_entity_poly.pdbx_strand_id
1 'polypeptide(L)'
;MLFYLDESVVDAAETNKEVYNKLKELYYCWSHGLCIVSSSKKNFLRLVKIPGLEEYGYIQKTVQGIQGIYATLSFFVILYHNQKKSNSLSSYSNLSRDIDICSLKSMMSFAVNFLVCENVKDYEYYVWLTRQNNEFLLNQKFSMNTMPFNGGGDTIVDSINHIKQFFLLVITDSDKKYEKASLGGTAAKIAALIENLTYQGVKTCWSYTTILR
;
A
#
# COMPACT_ATOMS: atom_id res chain seq x y z
N MET A 1 -0.88 -0.06 4.99
CA MET A 1 -0.34 -1.02 4.01
C MET A 1 0.58 -2.03 4.69
N LEU A 2 0.51 -3.32 4.32
CA LEU A 2 1.44 -4.36 4.79
C LEU A 2 2.52 -4.64 3.74
N PHE A 3 3.78 -4.61 4.16
CA PHE A 3 4.95 -5.00 3.39
C PHE A 3 5.50 -6.33 3.91
N TYR A 4 5.64 -7.29 3.00
CA TYR A 4 6.38 -8.52 3.24
C TYR A 4 7.78 -8.42 2.63
N LEU A 5 8.81 -8.62 3.45
CA LEU A 5 10.20 -8.69 2.99
C LEU A 5 10.51 -10.10 2.52
N ASP A 6 10.74 -10.27 1.22
CA ASP A 6 11.27 -11.53 0.69
C ASP A 6 12.72 -11.77 1.14
N GLU A 7 13.15 -13.03 1.12
CA GLU A 7 14.53 -13.43 1.41
C GLU A 7 15.54 -12.70 0.51
N SER A 8 15.21 -12.45 -0.77
CA SER A 8 16.09 -11.72 -1.69
C SER A 8 16.44 -10.30 -1.23
N VAL A 9 15.53 -9.63 -0.51
CA VAL A 9 15.79 -8.30 0.05
C VAL A 9 16.79 -8.39 1.20
N VAL A 10 16.65 -9.40 2.05
CA VAL A 10 17.56 -9.62 3.18
C VAL A 10 18.95 -10.01 2.70
N ASP A 11 19.04 -10.88 1.69
CA ASP A 11 20.30 -11.22 1.02
C ASP A 11 20.99 -9.98 0.45
N ALA A 12 20.22 -9.12 -0.23
CA ALA A 12 20.76 -7.93 -0.85
C ALA A 12 21.20 -6.88 0.19
N ALA A 13 20.53 -6.76 1.32
CA ALA A 13 20.86 -5.79 2.37
C ALA A 13 22.25 -5.98 2.97
N GLU A 14 22.82 -7.19 2.89
CA GLU A 14 24.16 -7.51 3.39
C GLU A 14 25.28 -6.85 2.56
N THR A 15 25.00 -6.49 1.29
CA THR A 15 26.04 -6.00 0.35
C THR A 15 25.61 -4.77 -0.47
N ASN A 16 24.32 -4.54 -0.65
CA ASN A 16 23.75 -3.44 -1.43
C ASN A 16 23.32 -2.29 -0.52
N LYS A 17 24.06 -1.17 -0.60
CA LYS A 17 23.81 0.05 0.17
C LYS A 17 22.44 0.68 -0.10
N GLU A 18 21.92 0.57 -1.32
CA GLU A 18 20.61 1.11 -1.66
C GLU A 18 19.50 0.34 -0.92
N VAL A 19 19.51 -0.99 -1.01
CA VAL A 19 18.56 -1.87 -0.29
C VAL A 19 18.65 -1.66 1.21
N TYR A 20 19.86 -1.57 1.75
CA TYR A 20 20.10 -1.24 3.15
C TYR A 20 19.41 0.07 3.57
N ASN A 21 19.60 1.15 2.81
CA ASN A 21 18.97 2.44 3.10
C ASN A 21 17.44 2.35 3.02
N LYS A 22 16.89 1.61 2.06
CA LYS A 22 15.44 1.38 1.95
C LYS A 22 14.88 0.63 3.16
N LEU A 23 15.60 -0.35 3.70
CA LEU A 23 15.18 -1.03 4.93
C LEU A 23 15.20 -0.08 6.13
N LYS A 24 16.18 0.83 6.24
CA LYS A 24 16.14 1.87 7.28
C LYS A 24 14.93 2.79 7.15
N GLU A 25 14.63 3.25 5.94
CA GLU A 25 13.43 4.05 5.69
C GLU A 25 12.15 3.26 6.03
N LEU A 26 12.08 1.98 5.68
CA LEU A 26 10.94 1.12 5.97
C LEU A 26 10.75 0.88 7.47
N TYR A 27 11.84 0.67 8.22
CA TYR A 27 11.78 0.58 9.68
C TYR A 27 11.23 1.88 10.28
N TYR A 28 11.72 3.04 9.82
CA TYR A 28 11.21 4.33 10.24
C TYR A 28 9.69 4.44 10.00
N CYS A 29 9.22 4.00 8.83
CA CYS A 29 7.80 3.98 8.51
C CYS A 29 7.00 3.08 9.47
N TRP A 30 7.53 1.90 9.81
CA TRP A 30 6.91 1.00 10.79
C TRP A 30 6.84 1.63 12.19
N SER A 31 7.97 2.15 12.69
CA SER A 31 8.06 2.68 14.07
C SER A 31 7.18 3.90 14.31
N HIS A 32 6.78 4.61 13.23
CA HIS A 32 5.86 5.74 13.26
C HIS A 32 4.41 5.36 12.88
N GLY A 33 4.11 4.07 12.70
CA GLY A 33 2.75 3.60 12.39
C GLY A 33 2.26 4.00 10.98
N LEU A 34 3.16 4.09 10.00
CA LEU A 34 2.79 4.39 8.61
C LEU A 34 2.50 3.12 7.81
N CYS A 35 3.20 2.02 8.12
CA CYS A 35 3.01 0.73 7.46
C CYS A 35 3.22 -0.44 8.41
N ILE A 36 2.75 -1.62 8.01
CA ILE A 36 3.04 -2.89 8.69
C ILE A 36 4.21 -3.57 7.97
N VAL A 37 5.17 -4.12 8.72
CA VAL A 37 6.29 -4.87 8.15
C VAL A 37 6.25 -6.31 8.66
N SER A 38 6.35 -7.26 7.74
CA SER A 38 6.37 -8.68 8.03
C SER A 38 7.45 -9.40 7.21
N SER A 39 7.90 -10.53 7.71
CA SER A 39 8.77 -11.46 7.00
C SER A 39 8.79 -12.81 7.73
N SER A 40 9.55 -13.77 7.21
CA SER A 40 9.82 -15.02 7.94
C SER A 40 10.66 -14.76 9.20
N LYS A 41 10.54 -15.63 10.21
CA LYS A 41 11.39 -15.57 11.42
C LYS A 41 12.88 -15.61 11.06
N LYS A 42 13.26 -16.41 10.07
CA LYS A 42 14.64 -16.52 9.55
C LYS A 42 15.13 -15.16 9.04
N ASN A 43 14.31 -14.46 8.26
CA ASN A 43 14.66 -13.17 7.68
C ASN A 43 14.88 -12.10 8.76
N PHE A 44 13.99 -12.00 9.76
CA PHE A 44 14.22 -11.06 10.87
C PHE A 44 15.49 -11.37 11.66
N LEU A 45 15.76 -12.65 11.95
CA LEU A 45 16.99 -13.05 12.64
C LEU A 45 18.26 -12.72 11.85
N ARG A 46 18.18 -12.66 10.52
CA ARG A 46 19.28 -12.24 9.66
C ARG A 46 19.42 -10.73 9.63
N LEU A 47 18.32 -10.00 9.45
CA LEU A 47 18.31 -8.52 9.45
C LEU A 47 18.95 -7.95 10.72
N VAL A 48 18.63 -8.51 11.89
CA VAL A 48 19.18 -8.05 13.18
C VAL A 48 20.70 -8.21 13.28
N LYS A 49 21.31 -9.07 12.46
CA LYS A 49 22.77 -9.26 12.42
C LYS A 49 23.48 -8.26 11.52
N ILE A 50 22.75 -7.50 10.71
CA ILE A 50 23.32 -6.48 9.82
C ILE A 50 23.49 -5.19 10.63
N PRO A 51 24.70 -4.63 10.74
CA PRO A 51 24.93 -3.41 11.51
C PRO A 51 24.03 -2.23 11.08
N GLY A 52 23.31 -1.65 12.04
CA GLY A 52 22.35 -0.57 11.83
C GLY A 52 20.93 -0.99 11.43
N LEU A 53 20.62 -2.31 11.41
CA LEU A 53 19.28 -2.87 11.23
C LEU A 53 18.83 -3.72 12.45
N GLU A 54 19.48 -3.58 13.59
CA GLU A 54 19.23 -4.35 14.82
C GLU A 54 17.79 -4.15 15.33
N GLU A 55 17.20 -3.00 15.05
CA GLU A 55 15.86 -2.60 15.49
C GLU A 55 14.74 -3.48 14.90
N TYR A 56 15.02 -4.20 13.81
CA TYR A 56 14.11 -5.22 13.27
C TYR A 56 13.80 -6.35 14.27
N GLY A 57 14.60 -6.49 15.33
CA GLY A 57 14.31 -7.40 16.45
C GLY A 57 13.03 -7.04 17.20
N TYR A 58 12.62 -5.76 17.19
CA TYR A 58 11.34 -5.33 17.75
C TYR A 58 10.17 -5.85 16.90
N ILE A 59 10.29 -5.75 15.57
CA ILE A 59 9.27 -6.22 14.62
C ILE A 59 9.03 -7.73 14.80
N GLN A 60 10.11 -8.52 14.95
CA GLN A 60 10.00 -9.97 15.19
C GLN A 60 9.06 -10.34 16.35
N LYS A 61 9.08 -9.56 17.44
CA LYS A 61 8.22 -9.80 18.62
C LYS A 61 6.76 -9.42 18.35
N THR A 62 6.53 -8.39 17.55
CA THR A 62 5.18 -7.92 17.19
C THR A 62 4.50 -8.79 16.12
N VAL A 63 5.25 -9.61 15.38
CA VAL A 63 4.75 -10.43 14.25
C VAL A 63 3.97 -11.70 14.68
N GLN A 64 3.86 -12.02 15.99
CA GLN A 64 3.00 -13.12 16.44
C GLN A 64 1.52 -12.81 16.11
N GLY A 65 0.94 -13.52 15.13
CA GLY A 65 -0.46 -13.36 14.72
C GLY A 65 -0.70 -12.92 13.27
N ILE A 66 0.35 -12.59 12.49
CA ILE A 66 0.20 -12.06 11.12
C ILE A 66 -0.41 -13.07 10.12
N GLN A 67 -0.36 -14.39 10.37
CA GLN A 67 -1.00 -15.35 9.46
C GLN A 67 -2.52 -15.16 9.34
N GLY A 68 -3.21 -14.79 10.42
CA GLY A 68 -4.62 -14.42 10.37
C GLY A 68 -4.87 -13.10 9.62
N ILE A 69 -3.87 -12.20 9.64
CA ILE A 69 -3.91 -10.95 8.87
C ILE A 69 -3.87 -11.26 7.37
N TYR A 70 -2.99 -12.16 6.89
CA TYR A 70 -2.94 -12.49 5.46
C TYR A 70 -4.25 -13.06 4.91
N ALA A 71 -4.97 -13.85 5.71
CA ALA A 71 -6.26 -14.39 5.30
C ALA A 71 -7.39 -13.34 5.24
N THR A 72 -7.23 -12.22 5.96
CA THR A 72 -8.23 -11.14 6.05
C THR A 72 -7.88 -9.93 5.19
N LEU A 73 -6.63 -9.81 4.75
CA LEU A 73 -6.20 -8.73 3.87
C LEU A 73 -6.72 -8.91 2.46
N SER A 74 -7.39 -7.88 1.96
CA SER A 74 -7.75 -7.77 0.54
C SER A 74 -6.54 -7.48 -0.35
N PHE A 75 -5.45 -6.95 0.22
CA PHE A 75 -4.25 -6.55 -0.52
C PHE A 75 -3.00 -6.43 0.37
N PHE A 76 -1.83 -6.83 -0.14
CA PHE A 76 -0.52 -6.51 0.45
C PHE A 76 0.61 -6.47 -0.57
N VAL A 77 1.77 -5.93 -0.16
CA VAL A 77 2.94 -5.77 -1.02
C VAL A 77 4.05 -6.74 -0.61
N ILE A 78 4.63 -7.43 -1.59
CA ILE A 78 5.85 -8.23 -1.42
C ILE A 78 7.01 -7.43 -2.00
N LEU A 79 7.97 -7.08 -1.16
CA LEU A 79 9.22 -6.46 -1.60
C LEU A 79 10.22 -7.56 -1.96
N TYR A 80 10.77 -7.49 -3.17
CA TYR A 80 11.82 -8.38 -3.66
C TYR A 80 13.01 -7.57 -4.21
N HIS A 81 14.11 -8.23 -4.53
CA HIS A 81 15.25 -7.63 -5.23
C HIS A 81 15.69 -8.49 -6.43
N ASN A 82 15.84 -7.89 -7.61
CA ASN A 82 16.35 -8.52 -8.85
C ASN A 82 15.70 -9.88 -9.21
N GLN A 83 14.36 -9.92 -9.25
CA GLN A 83 13.53 -11.03 -9.75
C GLN A 83 13.69 -12.41 -9.08
N LYS A 84 14.26 -12.49 -7.86
CA LYS A 84 14.09 -13.71 -7.05
C LYS A 84 12.74 -13.66 -6.32
N LYS A 85 11.75 -14.39 -6.84
CA LYS A 85 10.44 -14.54 -6.18
C LYS A 85 10.50 -15.64 -5.12
N SER A 86 9.95 -15.36 -3.94
CA SER A 86 9.62 -16.40 -2.96
C SER A 86 8.52 -17.30 -3.50
N ASN A 87 8.76 -18.62 -3.54
CA ASN A 87 7.68 -19.58 -3.76
C ASN A 87 6.69 -19.63 -2.58
N SER A 88 7.11 -19.17 -1.39
CA SER A 88 6.39 -19.30 -0.12
C SER A 88 5.06 -18.51 -0.04
N LEU A 89 4.86 -17.52 -0.91
CA LEU A 89 3.64 -16.70 -0.96
C LEU A 89 2.88 -16.83 -2.28
N SER A 90 3.22 -17.82 -3.11
CA SER A 90 2.58 -18.05 -4.42
C SER A 90 1.05 -18.25 -4.30
N SER A 91 0.59 -18.84 -3.18
CA SER A 91 -0.83 -19.00 -2.84
C SER A 91 -1.60 -17.70 -2.66
N TYR A 92 -0.91 -16.59 -2.42
CA TYR A 92 -1.50 -15.26 -2.24
C TYR A 92 -1.32 -14.34 -3.46
N SER A 93 -0.86 -14.88 -4.60
CA SER A 93 -0.55 -14.11 -5.82
C SER A 93 -1.69 -13.22 -6.32
N ASN A 94 -2.95 -13.60 -6.07
CA ASN A 94 -4.12 -12.79 -6.44
C ASN A 94 -4.32 -11.55 -5.54
N LEU A 95 -3.85 -11.62 -4.28
CA LEU A 95 -4.01 -10.58 -3.25
C LEU A 95 -2.71 -9.79 -3.03
N SER A 96 -1.58 -10.28 -3.53
CA SER A 96 -0.30 -9.61 -3.38
C SER A 96 0.10 -8.83 -4.63
N ARG A 97 0.97 -7.84 -4.45
CA ARG A 97 1.74 -7.23 -5.54
C ARG A 97 3.21 -7.28 -5.24
N ASP A 98 3.96 -7.76 -6.20
CA ASP A 98 5.40 -7.88 -6.11
C ASP A 98 6.04 -6.59 -6.62
N ILE A 99 6.85 -5.94 -5.78
CA ILE A 99 7.54 -4.70 -6.11
C ILE A 99 9.03 -4.88 -5.85
N ASP A 100 9.86 -4.52 -6.83
CA ASP A 100 11.30 -4.45 -6.60
C ASP A 100 11.58 -3.29 -5.66
N ILE A 101 12.25 -3.55 -4.53
CA ILE A 101 12.53 -2.54 -3.52
C ILE A 101 13.34 -1.36 -4.09
N CYS A 102 14.22 -1.60 -5.07
CA CYS A 102 15.00 -0.55 -5.71
C CYS A 102 14.21 0.27 -6.73
N SER A 103 13.03 -0.21 -7.15
CA SER A 103 12.13 0.61 -8.00
C SER A 103 11.44 1.74 -7.23
N LEU A 104 11.43 1.66 -5.89
CA LEU A 104 10.82 2.66 -5.02
C LEU A 104 11.79 3.82 -4.76
N LYS A 105 11.43 5.02 -5.23
CA LYS A 105 12.23 6.25 -4.96
C LYS A 105 12.39 6.53 -3.47
N SER A 106 11.36 6.28 -2.66
CA SER A 106 11.40 6.34 -1.19
C SER A 106 10.37 5.39 -0.59
N MET A 107 10.75 4.72 0.51
CA MET A 107 9.79 3.92 1.27
C MET A 107 8.77 4.80 1.98
N MET A 108 9.14 6.01 2.39
CA MET A 108 8.23 6.95 3.05
C MET A 108 7.08 7.35 2.13
N SER A 109 7.40 7.72 0.89
CA SER A 109 6.36 8.08 -0.09
C SER A 109 5.40 6.93 -0.34
N PHE A 110 5.89 5.70 -0.39
CA PHE A 110 5.02 4.56 -0.61
C PHE A 110 4.25 4.15 0.66
N ALA A 111 4.87 4.21 1.85
CA ALA A 111 4.25 3.81 3.11
C ALA A 111 3.16 4.78 3.59
N VAL A 112 3.27 6.07 3.25
CA VAL A 112 2.21 7.05 3.52
C VAL A 112 1.06 6.82 2.53
N ASN A 113 -0.11 6.50 3.08
CA ASN A 113 -1.29 6.15 2.31
C ASN A 113 -2.31 7.28 2.36
N PHE A 114 -2.96 7.56 1.23
CA PHE A 114 -4.08 8.49 1.12
C PHE A 114 -5.33 7.78 0.62
N LEU A 115 -6.46 8.02 1.30
CA LEU A 115 -7.78 7.72 0.77
C LEU A 115 -8.39 9.03 0.24
N VAL A 116 -8.75 9.02 -1.05
CA VAL A 116 -9.39 10.13 -1.75
C VAL A 116 -10.84 9.75 -2.01
N CYS A 117 -11.76 10.57 -1.51
CA CYS A 117 -13.21 10.40 -1.67
C CYS A 117 -13.83 11.64 -2.30
N GLU A 118 -15.01 11.47 -2.90
CA GLU A 118 -15.73 12.55 -3.57
C GLU A 118 -16.31 13.58 -2.58
N ASN A 119 -16.85 13.11 -1.46
CA ASN A 119 -17.46 13.97 -0.45
C ASN A 119 -17.09 13.59 1.01
N VAL A 120 -17.42 14.47 1.96
CA VAL A 120 -17.15 14.28 3.40
C VAL A 120 -17.88 13.05 3.98
N LYS A 121 -19.08 12.71 3.48
CA LYS A 121 -19.85 11.57 4.01
C LYS A 121 -19.21 10.23 3.62
N ASP A 122 -18.72 10.11 2.40
CA ASP A 122 -17.97 8.93 1.95
C ASP A 122 -16.74 8.72 2.84
N TYR A 123 -16.03 9.82 3.12
CA TYR A 123 -14.90 9.82 4.04
C TYR A 123 -15.29 9.28 5.42
N GLU A 124 -16.34 9.84 6.05
CA GLU A 124 -16.80 9.40 7.36
C GLU A 124 -17.18 7.91 7.37
N TYR A 125 -17.85 7.45 6.31
CA TYR A 125 -18.24 6.07 6.13
C TYR A 125 -17.03 5.12 6.07
N TYR A 126 -16.02 5.40 5.24
CA TYR A 126 -14.85 4.52 5.10
C TYR A 126 -13.95 4.53 6.34
N VAL A 127 -13.84 5.67 7.02
CA VAL A 127 -13.17 5.74 8.33
C VAL A 127 -13.89 4.89 9.35
N TRP A 128 -15.21 5.04 9.46
CA TRP A 128 -16.02 4.24 10.37
C TRP A 128 -15.88 2.74 10.07
N LEU A 129 -15.99 2.34 8.79
CA LEU A 129 -15.86 0.95 8.36
C LEU A 129 -14.49 0.35 8.72
N THR A 130 -13.42 1.12 8.52
CA THR A 130 -12.06 0.68 8.86
C THR A 130 -11.90 0.49 10.37
N ARG A 131 -12.50 1.37 11.17
CA ARG A 131 -12.51 1.25 12.64
C ARG A 131 -13.28 0.01 13.10
N GLN A 132 -14.43 -0.31 12.49
CA GLN A 132 -15.24 -1.46 12.92
C GLN A 132 -14.60 -2.82 12.60
N ASN A 133 -13.86 -2.91 11.49
CA ASN A 133 -13.41 -4.21 10.97
C ASN A 133 -12.01 -4.62 11.40
N ASN A 134 -11.27 -3.78 12.14
CA ASN A 134 -9.88 -4.09 12.47
C ASN A 134 -9.42 -3.47 13.80
N GLU A 135 -9.65 -4.19 14.91
CA GLU A 135 -9.17 -3.82 16.24
C GLU A 135 -7.65 -3.67 16.30
N PHE A 136 -6.90 -4.43 15.49
CA PHE A 136 -5.45 -4.31 15.42
C PHE A 136 -5.04 -2.94 14.87
N LEU A 137 -5.73 -2.41 13.84
CA LEU A 137 -5.46 -1.06 13.33
C LEU A 137 -5.90 0.05 14.28
N LEU A 138 -6.94 -0.18 15.09
CA LEU A 138 -7.38 0.75 16.14
C LEU A 138 -6.38 0.87 17.30
N ASN A 139 -5.82 -0.27 17.73
CA ASN A 139 -4.94 -0.34 18.89
C ASN A 139 -3.48 0.01 18.56
N GLN A 140 -3.13 0.05 17.29
CA GLN A 140 -1.82 0.45 16.80
C GLN A 140 -1.89 1.88 16.26
N LYS A 141 -0.79 2.62 16.29
CA LYS A 141 -0.70 4.03 15.86
C LYS A 141 -0.81 4.20 14.33
N PHE A 142 -1.67 3.45 13.66
CA PHE A 142 -1.80 3.52 12.20
C PHE A 142 -2.54 4.78 11.76
N SER A 143 -1.81 5.66 11.10
CA SER A 143 -2.38 6.89 10.54
C SER A 143 -2.90 6.62 9.13
N MET A 144 -4.21 6.72 8.95
CA MET A 144 -4.82 6.76 7.62
C MET A 144 -4.99 8.22 7.22
N ASN A 145 -4.22 8.69 6.24
CA ASN A 145 -4.44 10.02 5.69
C ASN A 145 -5.63 9.95 4.74
N THR A 146 -6.53 10.90 4.91
CA THR A 146 -7.79 10.96 4.19
C THR A 146 -7.95 12.38 3.72
N MET A 147 -8.38 12.55 2.48
CA MET A 147 -8.66 13.86 1.92
C MET A 147 -10.13 13.89 1.48
N PRO A 148 -11.02 14.48 2.31
CA PRO A 148 -12.39 14.73 1.89
C PRO A 148 -12.39 15.92 0.93
N PHE A 149 -12.94 15.74 -0.26
CA PHE A 149 -13.15 16.83 -1.19
C PHE A 149 -14.63 17.20 -1.24
N ASN A 150 -14.94 18.38 -1.79
CA ASN A 150 -16.30 18.82 -2.03
C ASN A 150 -16.37 19.21 -3.51
N GLY A 151 -16.61 18.26 -4.41
CA GLY A 151 -16.66 18.57 -5.83
C GLY A 151 -16.58 17.34 -6.74
N GLY A 152 -16.70 17.59 -8.05
CA GLY A 152 -16.62 16.55 -9.08
C GLY A 152 -15.19 16.27 -9.55
N GLY A 153 -15.07 15.64 -10.72
CA GLY A 153 -13.81 15.07 -11.22
C GLY A 153 -12.61 16.02 -11.29
N ASP A 154 -12.78 17.32 -11.52
CA ASP A 154 -11.65 18.26 -11.62
C ASP A 154 -10.92 18.43 -10.28
N THR A 155 -11.67 18.60 -9.19
CA THR A 155 -11.11 18.76 -7.84
C THR A 155 -10.36 17.50 -7.39
N ILE A 156 -10.87 16.32 -7.77
CA ILE A 156 -10.23 15.04 -7.46
C ILE A 156 -8.94 14.88 -8.27
N VAL A 157 -8.97 15.20 -9.57
CA VAL A 157 -7.79 15.14 -10.45
C VAL A 157 -6.67 16.07 -9.97
N ASP A 158 -6.99 17.32 -9.63
CA ASP A 158 -6.02 18.27 -9.10
C ASP A 158 -5.37 17.74 -7.81
N SER A 159 -6.20 17.19 -6.92
CA SER A 159 -5.74 16.61 -5.67
C SER A 159 -4.81 15.43 -5.89
N ILE A 160 -5.19 14.48 -6.75
CA ILE A 160 -4.33 13.35 -7.12
C ILE A 160 -2.99 13.88 -7.65
N ASN A 161 -2.97 14.93 -8.47
CA ASN A 161 -1.72 15.49 -8.97
C ASN A 161 -0.78 16.02 -7.88
N HIS A 162 -1.30 16.50 -6.74
CA HIS A 162 -0.51 16.96 -5.59
C HIS A 162 0.06 15.81 -4.74
N ILE A 163 -0.59 14.65 -4.74
CA ILE A 163 -0.24 13.52 -3.86
C ILE A 163 0.14 12.23 -4.60
N LYS A 164 0.20 12.24 -5.94
CA LYS A 164 0.48 11.04 -6.77
C LYS A 164 1.84 10.37 -6.53
N GLN A 165 2.75 11.04 -5.84
CA GLN A 165 3.99 10.46 -5.34
C GLN A 165 3.77 9.47 -4.19
N PHE A 166 2.61 9.51 -3.54
CA PHE A 166 2.24 8.63 -2.43
C PHE A 166 1.37 7.44 -2.87
N PHE A 167 1.26 6.41 -2.02
CA PHE A 167 0.26 5.36 -2.25
C PHE A 167 -1.15 5.93 -2.02
N LEU A 168 -2.04 5.77 -2.99
CA LEU A 168 -3.37 6.35 -2.95
C LEU A 168 -4.45 5.36 -3.39
N LEU A 169 -5.56 5.38 -2.67
CA LEU A 169 -6.81 4.73 -3.04
C LEU A 169 -7.83 5.82 -3.35
N VAL A 170 -8.36 5.81 -4.57
CA VAL A 170 -9.39 6.75 -5.01
C VAL A 170 -10.72 6.00 -5.09
N ILE A 171 -11.72 6.51 -4.39
CA ILE A 171 -13.09 5.97 -4.42
C ILE A 171 -14.01 7.09 -4.90
N THR A 172 -14.72 6.84 -5.99
CA THR A 172 -15.73 7.75 -6.53
C THR A 172 -16.94 6.99 -7.00
N ASP A 173 -18.08 7.68 -7.02
CA ASP A 173 -19.27 7.14 -7.65
C ASP A 173 -19.06 7.03 -9.16
N SER A 174 -19.55 5.94 -9.74
CA SER A 174 -19.42 5.72 -11.19
C SER A 174 -20.34 6.63 -12.02
N ASP A 175 -21.33 7.23 -11.36
CA ASP A 175 -22.45 7.98 -11.95
C ASP A 175 -23.19 7.23 -13.06
N LYS A 176 -23.02 5.89 -13.12
CA LYS A 176 -23.71 5.04 -14.08
C LYS A 176 -25.14 4.81 -13.66
N LYS A 177 -26.08 5.21 -14.52
CA LYS A 177 -27.50 4.91 -14.32
C LYS A 177 -27.87 3.45 -14.64
N TYR A 178 -27.12 2.80 -15.54
CA TYR A 178 -27.36 1.42 -16.00
C TYR A 178 -26.02 0.69 -16.25
N GLU A 179 -26.02 -0.64 -16.18
CA GLU A 179 -24.81 -1.48 -16.34
C GLU A 179 -24.02 -1.19 -17.63
N LYS A 180 -24.74 -0.97 -18.74
CA LYS A 180 -24.14 -0.67 -20.05
C LYS A 180 -23.93 0.82 -20.32
N ALA A 181 -24.28 1.69 -19.37
CA ALA A 181 -24.07 3.12 -19.53
C ALA A 181 -22.58 3.47 -19.44
N SER A 182 -22.19 4.51 -20.17
CA SER A 182 -20.88 5.15 -20.00
C SER A 182 -20.71 5.67 -18.58
N LEU A 183 -19.46 5.79 -18.12
CA LEU A 183 -19.15 6.48 -16.88
C LEU A 183 -19.67 7.93 -16.93
N GLY A 184 -20.12 8.46 -15.79
CA GLY A 184 -20.40 9.88 -15.69
C GLY A 184 -19.11 10.72 -15.69
N GLY A 185 -19.29 12.04 -15.75
CA GLY A 185 -18.18 12.99 -15.99
C GLY A 185 -17.06 12.91 -14.96
N THR A 186 -17.38 12.73 -13.67
CA THR A 186 -16.40 12.62 -12.58
C THR A 186 -15.54 11.37 -12.75
N ALA A 187 -16.17 10.20 -12.81
CA ALA A 187 -15.47 8.92 -12.96
C ALA A 187 -14.66 8.83 -14.27
N ALA A 188 -15.18 9.37 -15.36
CA ALA A 188 -14.48 9.38 -16.65
C ALA A 188 -13.17 10.19 -16.61
N LYS A 189 -13.18 11.37 -15.95
CA LYS A 189 -11.98 12.21 -15.80
C LYS A 189 -10.89 11.52 -14.99
N ILE A 190 -11.28 10.85 -13.90
CA ILE A 190 -10.35 10.12 -13.03
C ILE A 190 -9.78 8.90 -13.75
N ALA A 191 -10.62 8.17 -14.49
CA ALA A 191 -10.17 7.05 -15.31
C ALA A 191 -9.13 7.48 -16.36
N ALA A 192 -9.35 8.60 -17.04
CA ALA A 192 -8.40 9.15 -18.01
C ALA A 192 -7.04 9.51 -17.37
N LEU A 193 -7.04 10.06 -16.15
CA LEU A 193 -5.80 10.33 -15.40
C LEU A 193 -5.05 9.02 -15.08
N ILE A 194 -5.77 8.00 -14.59
CA ILE A 194 -5.22 6.67 -14.29
C ILE A 194 -4.60 6.00 -15.52
N GLU A 195 -5.29 6.07 -16.66
CA GLU A 195 -4.77 5.57 -17.94
C GLU A 195 -3.47 6.29 -18.32
N ASN A 196 -3.44 7.62 -18.24
CA ASN A 196 -2.24 8.42 -18.54
C ASN A 196 -1.05 8.02 -17.65
N LEU A 197 -1.26 7.84 -16.35
CA LEU A 197 -0.22 7.36 -15.44
C LEU A 197 0.34 5.99 -15.88
N THR A 198 -0.52 5.11 -16.35
CA THR A 198 -0.13 3.79 -16.87
C THR A 198 0.76 3.94 -18.12
N TYR A 199 0.40 4.82 -19.06
CA TYR A 199 1.21 5.13 -20.24
C TYR A 199 2.57 5.75 -19.91
N GLN A 200 2.69 6.45 -18.77
CA GLN A 200 3.96 6.98 -18.26
C GLN A 200 4.84 5.92 -17.58
N GLY A 201 4.45 4.64 -17.64
CA GLY A 201 5.23 3.53 -17.09
C GLY A 201 4.97 3.27 -15.60
N VAL A 202 3.91 3.84 -15.01
CA VAL A 202 3.50 3.51 -13.65
C VAL A 202 2.82 2.14 -13.66
N LYS A 203 3.59 1.09 -13.32
CA LYS A 203 3.12 -0.32 -13.32
C LYS A 203 2.17 -0.67 -12.17
N THR A 204 1.91 0.27 -11.26
CA THR A 204 1.16 0.05 -10.01
C THR A 204 -0.17 0.81 -9.99
N CYS A 205 -0.79 1.00 -11.15
CA CYS A 205 -2.11 1.61 -11.23
C CYS A 205 -3.19 0.54 -11.43
N TRP A 206 -4.28 0.64 -10.67
CA TRP A 206 -5.40 -0.28 -10.75
C TRP A 206 -6.70 0.51 -10.72
N SER A 207 -7.70 0.02 -11.45
CA SER A 207 -9.05 0.56 -11.44
C SER A 207 -10.02 -0.58 -11.17
N TYR A 208 -10.98 -0.33 -10.31
CA TYR A 208 -12.11 -1.21 -10.05
C TYR A 208 -13.39 -0.40 -10.15
N THR A 209 -14.41 -0.94 -10.81
CA THR A 209 -15.73 -0.33 -10.88
C THR A 209 -16.71 -1.25 -10.17
N THR A 210 -17.24 -0.80 -9.05
CA THR A 210 -18.34 -1.49 -8.38
C THR A 210 -19.63 -1.22 -9.15
N ILE A 211 -20.30 -2.28 -9.59
CA ILE A 211 -21.65 -2.19 -10.17
C ILE A 211 -22.60 -2.69 -9.09
N LEU A 212 -23.35 -1.78 -8.47
CA LEU A 212 -24.44 -2.14 -7.56
C LEU A 212 -25.56 -2.75 -8.41
N ARG A 213 -25.93 -4.00 -8.11
CA ARG A 213 -27.07 -4.70 -8.70
C ARG A 213 -28.30 -4.59 -7.81
#